data_AF-A0A1K2ITR4-F1
#
_entry.id   AF-A0A1K2ITR4-F1
#
_cell.length_a   1.000
_cell.length_b   1.000
_cell.length_c   1.000
_cell.angle_alpha   90.00
_cell.angle_beta   90.00
_cell.angle_gamma   90.00
#
_symmetry.space_group_name_H-M   'P 1'
#
loop_
_entity.id
_entity.type
_entity.pdbx_description
1 polymer ?
#
loop_
_entity_poly.entity_id
_entity_poly.type
_entity_poly.pdbx_seq_one_letter_code
_entity_poly.pdbx_strand_id
1 'polypeptide(L)' 'MINNENYTPTNKIKDMLNWNIMRGKTVRKNILSYITRNHSGSWVVSIEERCNAFKINLMNGLSIIFDAKGRHVKTNL' A
#
# COMPACT_ATOMS: atom_id res chain seq x y z
N MET A 1 -2.13 8.84 -37.52
CA MET A 1 -1.70 7.68 -36.70
C MET A 1 -1.49 8.18 -35.28
N ILE A 2 -2.43 7.93 -34.39
CA ILE A 2 -2.23 8.16 -32.94
C ILE A 2 -2.40 6.79 -32.31
N ASN A 3 -1.31 6.26 -31.76
CA ASN A 3 -1.29 4.95 -31.12
C ASN A 3 -2.05 5.06 -29.80
N ASN A 4 -3.29 4.58 -29.83
CA ASN A 4 -4.18 4.44 -28.69
C ASN A 4 -3.72 3.24 -27.84
N GLU A 5 -2.55 3.32 -27.23
CA GLU A 5 -2.20 2.39 -26.17
C GLU A 5 -2.94 2.82 -24.90
N ASN A 6 -3.98 2.07 -24.59
CA ASN A 6 -4.77 2.02 -23.35
C ASN A 6 -4.09 2.65 -22.11
N TYR A 7 -4.21 3.97 -21.96
CA TYR A 7 -3.90 4.67 -20.71
C TYR A 7 -5.10 4.57 -19.77
N THR A 8 -5.19 3.47 -19.03
CA THR A 8 -6.14 3.36 -17.90
C THR A 8 -5.57 4.08 -16.68
N PRO A 9 -6.26 5.07 -16.08
CA PRO A 9 -5.78 5.87 -14.93
C PRO A 9 -5.37 5.05 -13.69
N THR A 10 -5.83 3.81 -13.59
CA THR A 10 -5.61 2.89 -12.47
C THR A 10 -4.15 2.46 -12.28
N ASN A 11 -3.34 2.38 -13.35
CA ASN A 11 -1.93 2.00 -13.21
C ASN A 11 -1.05 3.16 -12.73
N LYS A 12 -1.36 4.39 -13.15
CA LYS A 12 -0.57 5.59 -12.79
C LYS A 12 -0.65 5.95 -11.30
N ILE A 13 -1.79 5.68 -10.64
CA ILE A 13 -1.95 5.92 -9.19
C ILE A 13 -1.18 4.87 -8.37
N LYS A 14 -1.10 3.63 -8.87
CA LYS A 14 -0.29 2.57 -8.26
C LYS A 14 1.20 2.90 -8.33
N ASP A 15 1.63 3.63 -9.35
CA ASP A 15 3.01 4.04 -9.62
C ASP A 15 3.47 5.28 -8.82
N MET A 16 2.57 6.07 -8.23
CA MET A 16 2.94 7.24 -7.41
C MET A 16 3.31 6.90 -5.97
N LEU A 17 3.05 5.66 -5.52
CA LEU A 17 3.43 5.18 -4.20
C LEU A 17 4.74 4.40 -4.25
N ASN A 18 5.72 4.85 -3.47
CA ASN A 18 7.00 4.18 -3.41
C ASN A 18 6.95 2.89 -2.58
N TRP A 19 6.43 1.81 -3.18
CA TRP A 19 6.46 0.47 -2.59
C TRP A 19 7.89 -0.10 -2.46
N ASN A 20 8.90 0.53 -3.06
CA ASN A 20 10.29 0.10 -2.92
C ASN A 20 10.91 0.50 -1.57
N ILE A 21 10.20 1.28 -0.74
CA ILE A 21 10.53 1.49 0.68
C ILE A 21 10.63 0.12 1.39
N MET A 22 9.70 -0.79 1.09
CA MET A 22 9.73 -2.16 1.62
C MET A 22 10.67 -3.05 0.80
N ARG A 23 11.92 -3.20 1.26
CA ARG A 23 12.93 -4.03 0.57
C ARG A 23 12.54 -5.52 0.45
N GLY A 24 11.71 -6.04 1.35
CA GLY A 24 11.29 -7.44 1.36
C GLY A 24 10.09 -7.74 0.46
N LYS A 25 10.28 -8.57 -0.58
CA LYS A 25 9.17 -9.07 -1.43
C LYS A 25 8.04 -9.72 -0.61
N THR A 26 8.41 -10.51 0.40
CA THR A 26 7.46 -11.18 1.31
C THR A 26 6.69 -10.17 2.17
N VAL A 27 7.37 -9.14 2.69
CA VAL A 27 6.75 -8.08 3.49
C VAL A 27 5.67 -7.36 2.69
N ARG A 28 5.99 -6.95 1.45
CA ARG A 28 5.01 -6.33 0.54
C ARG A 28 3.81 -7.21 0.29
N LYS A 29 4.05 -8.50 0.01
CA LYS A 29 2.98 -9.47 -0.24
C LYS A 29 2.04 -9.60 0.96
N ASN A 30 2.59 -9.65 2.17
CA ASN A 30 1.81 -9.76 3.40
C ASN A 30 0.92 -8.53 3.62
N ILE A 31 1.51 -7.33 3.48
CA ILE A 31 0.79 -6.05 3.66
C ILE A 31 -0.32 -5.91 2.61
N LEU A 32 -0.02 -6.11 1.33
CA LEU A 32 -1.01 -6.05 0.27
C LEU A 32 -2.13 -7.07 0.48
N SER A 33 -1.79 -8.31 0.84
CA SER A 33 -2.80 -9.33 1.12
C SER A 33 -3.71 -8.96 2.28
N TYR A 34 -3.19 -8.29 3.32
CA TYR A 34 -4.00 -7.82 4.44
C TYR A 34 -4.97 -6.72 4.00
N ILE A 35 -4.46 -5.70 3.30
CA ILE A 35 -5.28 -4.57 2.85
C ILE A 35 -6.39 -5.03 1.90
N THR A 36 -6.07 -5.87 0.91
CA THR A 36 -7.06 -6.37 -0.05
C THR A 36 -8.17 -7.18 0.61
N ARG A 37 -7.87 -7.92 1.69
CA ARG A 37 -8.85 -8.76 2.40
C ARG A 37 -9.72 -7.98 3.38
N ASN A 38 -9.15 -7.01 4.09
CA ASN A 38 -9.82 -6.35 5.22
C ASN A 38 -10.32 -4.93 4.91
N HIS A 39 -9.75 -4.29 3.88
CA HIS A 39 -10.05 -2.91 3.49
C HIS A 39 -10.26 -2.82 1.97
N SER A 40 -10.97 -3.80 1.41
CA SER A 40 -11.36 -3.82 0.00
C SER A 40 -12.09 -2.52 -0.36
N GLY A 41 -11.63 -1.81 -1.38
CA GLY A 41 -12.22 -0.56 -1.84
C GLY A 41 -11.58 0.71 -1.25
N SER A 42 -10.66 0.59 -0.28
CA SER A 42 -9.88 1.74 0.20
C SER A 42 -8.52 1.81 -0.48
N TRP A 43 -8.20 2.98 -1.05
CA TRP A 43 -6.92 3.23 -1.71
C TRP A 43 -5.84 3.53 -0.68
N VAL A 44 -4.62 3.05 -0.91
CA VAL A 44 -3.45 3.50 -0.13
C VAL A 44 -3.12 4.92 -0.58
N VAL A 45 -2.90 5.83 0.37
CA VAL A 45 -2.53 7.23 0.10
C VAL A 45 -1.08 7.55 0.46
N SER A 46 -0.52 6.86 1.46
CA SER A 46 0.91 6.97 1.77
C SER A 46 1.45 5.76 2.52
N ILE A 47 2.76 5.59 2.42
CA ILE A 47 3.54 4.54 3.05
C ILE A 47 4.69 5.22 3.79
N GLU A 48 4.80 4.96 5.09
CA GLU A 48 5.90 5.44 5.91
C GLU A 48 6.61 4.23 6.55
N GLU A 49 7.94 4.24 6.56
CA GLU A 49 8.75 3.28 7.31
C GLU A 49 9.39 4.00 8.50
N ARG A 50 9.16 3.50 9.71
CA ARG A 50 9.83 3.99 10.92
C ARG A 50 10.15 2.83 11.85
N CYS A 51 11.37 2.81 12.39
CA CYS A 51 11.80 1.88 13.43
C CYS A 51 11.40 0.40 13.16
N ASN A 52 11.64 -0.09 11.93
CA ASN A 52 11.27 -1.45 11.50
C ASN A 52 9.75 -1.72 11.53
N ALA A 53 8.93 -0.70 11.32
CA ALA A 53 7.49 -0.81 11.15
C ALA A 53 7.05 -0.01 9.92
N PHE A 54 5.94 -0.43 9.33
CA PHE A 54 5.33 0.24 8.20
C PHE A 54 3.99 0.82 8.60
N LYS A 55 3.79 2.11 8.38
CA LYS A 55 2.49 2.77 8.50
C LYS A 55 1.91 2.97 7.10
N ILE A 56 0.72 2.45 6.88
CA ILE A 56 -0.04 2.59 5.64
C ILE A 56 -1.25 3.45 5.93
N ASN A 57 -1.31 4.63 5.34
CA ASN A 57 -2.48 5.49 5.43
C ASN A 57 -3.42 5.17 4.26
N LEU A 58 -4.70 5.02 4.54
CA LEU A 58 -5.76 4.73 3.58
C LEU A 58 -6.63 5.96 3.34
N MET A 59 -7.22 6.05 2.15
CA MET A 59 -8.07 7.17 1.73
C MET A 59 -9.33 7.34 2.59
N ASN A 60 -9.79 6.29 3.28
CA ASN A 60 -10.92 6.34 4.18
C ASN A 60 -10.57 6.88 5.58
N GLY A 61 -9.36 7.43 5.77
CA GLY A 61 -8.87 7.99 7.03
C GLY A 61 -8.06 7.01 7.89
N LEU A 62 -8.17 5.69 7.65
CA LEU A 62 -7.51 4.70 8.49
C LEU A 62 -5.99 4.70 8.32
N SER A 63 -5.28 4.54 9.44
CA SER A 63 -3.84 4.27 9.46
C SER A 63 -3.57 2.85 9.97
N ILE A 64 -2.94 2.00 9.17
CA ILE A 64 -2.62 0.63 9.52
C ILE A 64 -1.13 0.49 9.78
N ILE A 65 -0.78 -0.06 10.94
CA ILE A 65 0.61 -0.33 11.35
C ILE A 65 0.92 -1.81 11.16
N PHE A 66 2.03 -2.08 10.50
CA PHE A 66 2.60 -3.40 10.31
C PHE A 66 4.00 -3.48 10.91
N ASP A 67 4.38 -4.65 11.41
CA ASP A 67 5.75 -4.90 11.86
C ASP A 67 6.73 -5.10 10.69
N ALA A 68 8.01 -5.30 11.01
CA ALA A 68 9.09 -5.52 10.03
C ALA A 68 8.85 -6.70 9.07
N LYS A 69 7.99 -7.65 9.46
CA LYS A 69 7.64 -8.85 8.69
C LYS A 69 6.35 -8.66 7.88
N GLY A 70 5.74 -7.46 7.95
CA GLY A 70 4.49 -7.14 7.27
C GLY A 70 3.27 -7.75 7.96
N ARG A 71 3.36 -8.08 9.26
CA ARG A 71 2.23 -8.58 10.04
C ARG A 71 1.49 -7.39 10.66
N HIS A 72 0.16 -7.41 10.61
CA HIS A 72 -0.68 -6.36 11.22
C HIS A 72 -0.40 -6.25 12.72
N VAL A 73 -0.28 -5.02 13.21
CA VAL A 73 -0.07 -4.70 14.63
C VAL A 73 -1.24 -3.90 15.18
N LYS A 74 -1.64 -2.84 14.47
CA LYS A 74 -2.70 -1.92 14.93
C LYS A 74 -3.35 -1.20 13.76
N THR A 75 -4.62 -0.84 13.93
CA THR A 75 -5.32 0.13 13.08
C THR A 75 -5.74 1.33 13.92
N ASN A 76 -5.46 2.54 13.44
CA ASN A 76 -5.92 3.80 14.02
C ASN A 76 -6.93 4.48 13.09
N LEU A 77 -7.84 5.25 13.69
CA LEU A 77 -8.74 6.20 13.01
C LEU A 77 -8.03 7.54 12.80
#